data_AF-A0A661JJ90-F1
#
_entry.id   AF-A0A661JJ90-F1
#
_cell.length_a   1.000
_cell.length_b   1.000
_cell.length_c   1.000
_cell.angle_alpha   90.00
_cell.angle_beta   90.00
_cell.angle_gamma   90.00
#
_symmetry.space_group_name_H-M   'P 1'
#
loop_
_entity.id
_entity.type
_entity.pdbx_description
1 polymer ?
#
loop_
_entity_poly.entity_id
_entity_poly.type
_entity_poly.pdbx_seq_one_letter_code
_entity_poly.pdbx_strand_id
1 'polypeptide(L)'
;MEQIFTSYNNPKGNAETERMIKTIKEEVIWINEFGSFEEAREVIGRWIEIDYNRLYVHSELGYLSPEEFEELYWGRQLKKVA
;
A
#
# COMPACT_ATOMS: atom_id res chain seq x y z
N MET A 1 -11.94 -10.78 -11.29
CA MET A 1 -11.39 -10.74 -9.92
C MET A 1 -12.20 -11.70 -9.08
N GLU A 2 -11.53 -12.67 -8.44
CA GLU A 2 -12.17 -13.55 -7.46
C GLU A 2 -12.24 -12.81 -6.12
N GLN A 3 -13.40 -12.80 -5.48
CA GLN A 3 -13.58 -12.16 -4.18
C GLN A 3 -13.13 -13.11 -3.07
N ILE A 4 -12.21 -12.64 -2.23
CA ILE A 4 -11.71 -13.38 -1.07
C ILE A 4 -12.14 -12.68 0.22
N PHE A 5 -12.51 -13.47 1.24
CA PHE A 5 -12.89 -12.98 2.56
C PHE A 5 -11.94 -13.54 3.60
N THR A 6 -11.66 -12.74 4.64
CA THR A 6 -10.99 -13.25 5.85
C THR A 6 -11.91 -14.22 6.59
N SER A 7 -11.34 -15.24 7.22
CA SER A 7 -12.11 -16.17 8.06
C SER A 7 -12.76 -15.46 9.25
N TYR A 8 -13.89 -16.01 9.71
CA TYR A 8 -14.60 -15.49 10.88
C TYR A 8 -13.69 -15.52 12.12
N ASN A 9 -13.69 -14.43 12.89
CA ASN A 9 -12.90 -14.26 14.11
C ASN A 9 -11.37 -14.43 13.93
N ASN A 10 -10.83 -13.90 12.82
CA ASN A 10 -9.40 -13.92 12.54
C ASN A 10 -8.82 -12.50 12.40
N PRO A 11 -8.49 -11.81 13.51
CA PRO A 11 -7.94 -10.45 13.48
C PRO A 11 -6.56 -10.35 12.82
N LYS A 12 -5.91 -11.47 12.51
CA LYS A 12 -4.65 -11.49 11.75
C LYS A 12 -4.86 -11.55 10.24
N GLY A 13 -6.08 -11.84 9.78
CA GLY A 13 -6.38 -12.08 8.38
C GLY A 13 -6.18 -10.87 7.46
N ASN A 14 -6.19 -9.66 8.03
CA ASN A 14 -6.07 -8.38 7.31
C ASN A 14 -4.99 -7.47 7.91
N ALA A 15 -4.09 -8.00 8.75
CA ALA A 15 -3.14 -7.18 9.53
C ALA A 15 -2.27 -6.26 8.65
N GLU A 16 -1.86 -6.74 7.47
CA GLU A 16 -1.07 -5.94 6.52
C GLU A 16 -1.86 -4.76 5.96
N THR A 17 -3.13 -5.00 5.59
CA THR A 17 -4.03 -3.94 5.12
C THR A 17 -4.30 -2.91 6.22
N GLU A 18 -4.52 -3.35 7.46
CA GLU A 18 -4.70 -2.45 8.60
C GLU A 18 -3.47 -1.60 8.87
N ARG A 19 -2.27 -2.17 8.72
CA ARG A 19 -1.01 -1.44 8.85
C ARG A 19 -0.84 -0.36 7.78
N MET A 20 -1.18 -0.65 6.52
CA MET A 20 -1.17 0.37 5.47
C MET A 20 -2.18 1.49 5.76
N ILE A 21 -3.41 1.15 6.16
CA ILE A 21 -4.45 2.13 6.53
C ILE A 21 -4.02 3.01 7.71
N LYS A 22 -3.32 2.44 8.70
CA LYS A 22 -2.77 3.20 9.81
C LYS A 22 -1.71 4.21 9.33
N THR A 23 -0.82 3.78 8.45
CA THR A 23 0.27 4.61 7.91
C THR A 23 -0.28 5.84 7.17
N ILE A 24 -1.22 5.66 6.24
CA ILE A 24 -1.83 6.80 5.52
C ILE A 24 -2.61 7.74 6.44
N LYS A 25 -3.20 7.21 7.53
CA LYS A 25 -3.88 8.05 8.52
C LYS A 25 -2.90 8.93 9.27
N GLU A 26 -1.81 8.34 9.76
CA GLU A 26 -0.80 9.03 10.54
C GLU A 26 -0.03 10.06 9.71
N GLU A 27 0.31 9.72 8.47
CA GLU A 27 1.22 10.53 7.65
C GLU A 27 0.50 11.53 6.73
N VAL A 28 -0.80 11.32 6.45
CA VAL A 28 -1.55 12.19 5.55
C VAL A 28 -2.80 12.72 6.24
N ILE A 29 -3.71 11.84 6.64
CA ILE A 29 -5.07 12.26 6.99
C ILE A 29 -5.08 13.09 8.28
N TRP A 30 -4.33 12.71 9.31
CA TRP A 30 -4.37 13.38 10.61
C TRP A 30 -3.60 14.69 10.66
N ILE A 31 -2.64 14.89 9.76
CA ILE A 31 -1.80 16.10 9.73
C ILE A 31 -2.29 17.16 8.74
N ASN A 32 -3.31 16.85 7.93
CA ASN A 32 -3.88 17.76 6.96
C ASN A 32 -5.31 18.16 7.35
N GLU A 33 -5.63 19.46 7.23
CA GLU A 33 -7.00 19.95 7.27
C GLU A 33 -7.48 20.19 5.83
N PHE A 34 -8.35 19.31 5.33
CA PHE A 34 -8.87 19.43 3.97
C PHE A 34 -10.06 20.40 3.91
N GLY A 35 -10.03 21.34 2.97
CA GLY A 35 -11.14 22.26 2.71
C GLY A 35 -12.22 21.68 1.81
N SER A 36 -11.93 20.58 1.09
CA SER A 36 -12.90 19.88 0.25
C SER A 36 -12.59 18.39 0.10
N PHE A 37 -13.58 17.62 -0.36
CA PHE A 37 -13.38 16.21 -0.66
C PHE A 37 -12.47 16.00 -1.89
N GLU A 38 -12.57 16.89 -2.87
CA GLU A 38 -11.74 16.90 -4.07
C GLU A 38 -10.25 17.08 -3.73
N GLU A 39 -9.94 18.03 -2.85
CA GLU A 39 -8.59 18.25 -2.33
C GLU A 39 -8.07 17.01 -1.58
N ALA A 40 -8.88 16.45 -0.67
CA ALA A 40 -8.51 15.24 0.06
C ALA A 40 -8.20 14.09 -0.91
N ARG A 41 -9.01 13.90 -1.95
CA ARG A 41 -8.81 12.87 -2.97
C ARG A 41 -7.50 13.08 -3.74
N GLU A 42 -7.17 14.31 -4.11
CA GLU A 42 -5.93 14.62 -4.82
C GLU A 42 -4.70 14.35 -3.95
N VAL A 43 -4.70 14.84 -2.72
CA VAL A 43 -3.57 14.68 -1.78
C VAL A 43 -3.35 13.20 -1.45
N ILE A 44 -4.44 12.49 -1.09
CA ILE A 44 -4.40 11.06 -0.76
C ILE A 44 -3.97 10.24 -1.99
N GLY A 45 -4.51 10.56 -3.18
CA GLY A 45 -4.16 9.87 -4.43
C GLY A 45 -2.68 10.02 -4.76
N ARG A 46 -2.15 11.25 -4.68
CA ARG A 46 -0.73 11.53 -4.89
C ARG A 46 0.15 10.78 -3.89
N TRP A 47 -0.25 10.76 -2.61
CA TRP A 47 0.50 10.03 -1.60
C TRP A 47 0.52 8.54 -1.88
N ILE A 48 -0.59 7.93 -2.31
CA ILE A 48 -0.61 6.51 -2.67
C ILE A 48 0.29 6.25 -3.89
N GLU A 49 0.13 7.00 -4.97
CA GLU A 49 0.80 6.74 -6.25
C GLU A 49 2.30 7.03 -6.21
N ILE A 50 2.70 8.10 -5.52
CA ILE A 50 4.08 8.58 -5.52
C ILE A 50 4.75 8.23 -4.21
N ASP A 51 4.25 8.74 -3.10
CA ASP A 51 4.96 8.64 -1.82
C ASP A 51 5.00 7.18 -1.35
N TYR A 52 3.86 6.47 -1.36
CA TYR A 52 3.75 5.09 -0.91
C TYR A 52 4.26 4.08 -1.95
N ASN A 53 3.64 3.99 -3.13
CA ASN A 53 3.96 2.93 -4.08
C ASN A 53 5.38 3.03 -4.66
N ARG A 54 5.88 4.25 -4.92
CA ARG A 54 7.19 4.43 -5.57
C ARG A 54 8.34 4.66 -4.60
N LEU A 55 8.10 5.39 -3.51
CA LEU A 55 9.18 5.91 -2.67
C LEU A 55 9.25 5.29 -1.27
N TYR A 56 8.16 4.70 -0.76
CA TYR A 56 8.09 4.24 0.62
C TYR A 56 8.75 2.88 0.80
N VAL A 57 9.85 2.84 1.55
CA VAL A 57 10.61 1.61 1.79
C VAL A 57 10.01 0.78 2.92
N HIS A 58 9.80 -0.52 2.66
CA HIS A 58 9.31 -1.46 3.67
C HIS A 58 10.42 -2.41 4.12
N SER A 59 10.66 -2.50 5.43
CA SER A 59 11.67 -3.41 5.99
C SER A 59 11.41 -4.88 5.64
N GLU A 60 10.14 -5.29 5.61
CA GLU A 60 9.72 -6.65 5.22
C GLU A 60 10.00 -6.95 3.74
N LEU A 61 10.00 -5.91 2.89
CA LEU A 61 10.31 -6.03 1.46
C LEU A 61 11.82 -5.91 1.18
N GLY A 62 12.66 -5.90 2.22
CA GLY A 62 14.11 -5.71 2.06
C GLY A 62 14.50 -4.27 1.76
N TYR A 63 13.75 -3.30 2.31
CA TYR A 63 13.90 -1.86 2.06
C TYR A 63 13.65 -1.45 0.60
N LEU A 64 12.78 -2.18 -0.07
CA LEU A 64 12.25 -1.82 -1.39
C LEU A 64 10.91 -1.11 -1.25
N SER A 65 10.58 -0.28 -2.22
CA SER A 65 9.22 0.23 -2.39
C SER A 65 8.28 -0.87 -2.92
N PRO A 66 6.95 -0.71 -2.76
CA PRO A 66 5.97 -1.63 -3.33
C PRO A 66 6.16 -1.84 -4.84
N GLU A 67 6.41 -0.78 -5.60
CA GLU A 67 6.63 -0.85 -7.06
C GLU A 67 7.92 -1.61 -7.39
N GLU A 68 9.04 -1.30 -6.72
CA GLU A 68 10.30 -2.03 -6.91
C GLU A 68 10.18 -3.52 -6.56
N PHE A 69 9.46 -3.83 -5.49
CA PHE A 69 9.21 -5.21 -5.08
C PHE A 69 8.37 -5.96 -6.12
N GLU A 70 7.30 -5.34 -6.64
CA GLU A 70 6.45 -5.92 -7.68
C GLU A 70 7.23 -6.19 -8.97
N GLU A 71 8.06 -5.24 -9.42
CA GLU A 71 8.91 -5.40 -10.60
C GLU A 71 9.87 -6.57 -10.46
N LEU A 72 10.55 -6.68 -9.31
CA LEU A 72 11.44 -7.80 -9.03
C LEU A 72 10.69 -9.14 -8.93
N TYR A 73 9.50 -9.14 -8.32
CA TYR A 73 8.67 -10.32 -8.20
C TYR A 73 8.27 -10.85 -9.58
N TRP A 74 7.72 -9.99 -10.46
CA TRP A 74 7.34 -10.39 -11.81
C TRP A 74 8.53 -10.74 -12.68
N GLY A 75 9.64 -10.00 -12.58
CA GLY A 75 10.88 -10.34 -13.26
C GLY A 75 11.41 -11.74 -12.89
N ARG A 76 11.26 -12.16 -11.62
CA ARG A 76 11.61 -13.53 -11.18
C ARG A 76 10.62 -14.58 -11.68
N GLN A 77 9.33 -14.29 -11.68
CA GLN A 77 8.31 -15.23 -12.17
C GLN A 77 8.47 -15.48 -13.66
N LEU A 78 8.67 -14.44 -14.47
CA LEU A 78 8.93 -14.54 -15.91
C LEU A 78 10.17 -15.39 -16.22
N LYS A 79 11.22 -15.28 -15.42
CA LYS A 79 12.43 -16.12 -15.55
C LYS A 79 12.23 -17.59 -15.16
N LYS A 80 11.20 -17.92 -14.38
CA LYS A 80 10.90 -19.31 -13.99
C LYS A 80 10.06 -20.06 -15.02
N VAL A 81 9.31 -19.32 -15.85
CA VAL A 81 8.43 -19.89 -16.89
C VAL A 81 9.09 -19.95 -18.27
N ALA A 82 10.25 -19.31 -18.45
CA ALA A 82 11.11 -19.40 -19.63
C ALA A 82 12.16 -20.50 -19.46
#